data_AF-A0A846ZSS4-F1
#
_entry.id   AF-A0A846ZSS4-F1
#
_cell.length_a   1.000
_cell.length_b   1.000
_cell.length_c   1.000
_cell.angle_alpha   90.00
_cell.angle_beta   90.00
_cell.angle_gamma   90.00
#
_symmetry.space_group_name_H-M   'P 1'
#
loop_
_entity.id
_entity.type
_entity.pdbx_description
1 polymer ?
#
loop_
_entity_poly.entity_id
_entity_poly.type
_entity_poly.pdbx_seq_one_letter_code
_entity_poly.pdbx_strand_id
1 'polypeptide(L)'
;GENYVKHYVAKPGFSEHQTGLALDIASKNNDIFNNSKEASWLLNNAYKYGFILRYPKNKESITGYKYEPWHYRYVGIDIATYIYENNLTFDEYYIRFLDK
;
A
#
# COMPACT_ATOMS: atom_id res chain seq x y z
N GLY A 1 -3.76 -5.23 23.08
CA GLY A 1 -3.02 -3.96 23.06
C GLY A 1 -1.83 -4.05 22.11
N GLU A 2 -0.70 -4.57 22.58
CA GLU A 2 0.56 -4.54 21.83
C GLU A 2 0.55 -5.29 20.49
N ASN A 3 -0.08 -6.46 20.43
CA ASN A 3 -0.18 -7.22 19.17
C ASN A 3 -1.04 -6.51 18.12
N TYR A 4 -1.97 -5.63 18.51
CA TYR A 4 -2.70 -4.83 17.52
C TYR A 4 -1.78 -3.76 16.93
N VAL A 5 -1.09 -3.01 17.78
CA VAL A 5 -0.19 -1.92 17.38
C VAL A 5 0.92 -2.40 16.44
N LYS A 6 1.56 -3.55 16.72
CA LYS A 6 2.64 -4.09 15.87
C LYS A 6 2.23 -4.40 14.43
N HIS A 7 0.94 -4.62 14.15
CA HIS A 7 0.47 -5.04 12.82
C HIS A 7 -0.10 -3.89 11.98
N TYR A 8 -0.32 -2.72 12.58
CA TYR A 8 -0.92 -1.55 11.92
C TYR A 8 -0.08 -0.27 12.07
N VAL A 9 0.82 -0.23 13.06
CA VAL A 9 1.63 0.95 13.35
C VAL A 9 3.10 0.56 13.29
N ALA A 10 3.79 1.07 12.29
CA ALA A 10 5.24 0.93 12.19
C ALA A 10 5.90 1.62 13.40
N LYS A 11 6.97 1.03 13.92
CA LYS A 11 7.79 1.66 14.97
C LYS A 11 8.34 3.00 14.45
N PRO A 12 8.54 4.01 15.31
CA PRO A 12 9.24 5.23 14.92
C PRO A 12 10.59 4.92 14.26
N GLY A 13 10.86 5.50 13.09
CA GLY A 13 12.06 5.21 12.29
C GLY A 13 11.86 4.13 11.20
N PHE A 14 10.73 3.44 11.18
CA PHE A 14 10.45 2.33 10.26
C PHE A 14 9.19 2.56 9.41
N SER A 15 8.60 3.76 9.45
CA SER A 15 7.38 4.09 8.70
C SER A 15 7.70 4.73 7.36
N GLU A 16 7.07 4.24 6.29
CA GLU A 16 7.21 4.85 4.96
C GLU A 16 6.68 6.29 4.91
N HIS A 17 5.77 6.68 5.81
CA HIS A 17 5.30 8.06 5.94
C HIS A 17 6.44 9.06 6.22
N GLN A 18 7.52 8.62 6.87
CA GLN A 18 8.69 9.49 7.12
C GLN A 18 9.45 9.86 5.84
N THR A 19 9.25 9.12 4.75
CA THR A 19 9.87 9.43 3.44
C THR A 19 9.11 10.53 2.69
N GLY A 20 7.88 10.87 3.09
CA GLY A 20 6.98 11.74 2.33
C GLY A 20 6.39 11.10 1.07
N LEU A 21 6.57 9.78 0.87
CA LEU A 21 6.08 9.04 -0.31
C LEU A 21 4.87 8.14 -0.01
N ALA A 22 4.46 8.01 1.26
CA ALA A 22 3.27 7.28 1.65
C ALA A 22 2.15 8.24 2.06
N LEU A 23 0.90 7.83 1.79
CA LEU A 23 -0.29 8.59 2.13
C LEU A 23 -1.44 7.67 2.52
N ASP A 24 -2.23 8.11 3.50
CA ASP A 24 -3.45 7.44 3.92
C ASP A 24 -4.66 8.22 3.39
N ILE A 25 -5.55 7.54 2.67
CA ILE A 25 -6.74 8.14 2.07
C ILE A 25 -7.99 7.70 2.82
N ALA A 26 -8.86 8.65 3.14
CA ALA A 26 -10.18 8.40 3.72
C ALA A 26 -11.30 8.85 2.78
N SER A 27 -12.49 8.25 2.92
CA SER A 27 -13.69 8.66 2.21
C SER A 27 -14.42 9.70 3.04
N LYS A 28 -14.88 10.77 2.41
CA LYS A 28 -15.60 11.85 3.10
C LYS A 28 -16.99 11.39 3.60
N ASN A 29 -17.60 10.43 2.90
CA ASN A 29 -19.01 10.08 3.04
C ASN A 29 -19.24 8.66 3.58
N ASN A 30 -18.17 7.94 3.95
CA ASN A 30 -18.28 6.55 4.40
C ASN A 30 -17.30 6.29 5.54
N ASP A 31 -17.82 5.85 6.67
CA ASP A 31 -17.02 5.50 7.85
C ASP A 31 -16.09 4.30 7.60
N ILE A 32 -16.40 3.48 6.58
CA ILE A 32 -15.59 2.33 6.19
C ILE A 32 -15.02 2.57 4.79
N PHE A 33 -13.75 2.99 4.73
CA PHE A 33 -13.08 3.27 3.46
C PHE A 33 -13.07 2.07 2.51
N ASN A 34 -12.86 0.86 3.03
CA ASN A 34 -12.72 -0.37 2.26
C ASN A 34 -13.87 -0.63 1.26
N ASN A 35 -15.10 -0.24 1.58
CA ASN A 35 -16.28 -0.51 0.75
C ASN A 35 -16.76 0.74 -0.01
N SER A 36 -15.94 1.77 -0.05
CA SER A 36 -16.27 3.04 -0.70
C SER A 36 -16.01 3.00 -2.21
N LYS A 37 -16.65 3.92 -2.94
CA LYS A 37 -16.40 4.11 -4.37
C LYS A 37 -14.97 4.62 -4.60
N GLU A 38 -14.46 5.42 -3.66
CA GLU A 38 -13.10 5.96 -3.68
C GLU A 38 -12.05 4.84 -3.57
N ALA A 39 -12.23 3.88 -2.65
CA ALA A 39 -11.32 2.74 -2.53
C ALA A 39 -11.34 1.86 -3.78
N SER A 40 -12.53 1.58 -4.33
CA SER A 40 -12.66 0.84 -5.60
C SER A 40 -11.98 1.57 -6.76
N TRP A 41 -12.09 2.91 -6.82
CA TRP A 41 -11.44 3.69 -7.85
C TRP A 41 -9.91 3.63 -7.72
N LEU A 42 -9.37 3.79 -6.52
CA LEU A 42 -7.94 3.75 -6.27
C LEU A 42 -7.34 2.39 -6.62
N LEU A 43 -7.99 1.29 -6.23
CA LEU A 43 -7.53 -0.07 -6.58
C LEU A 43 -7.31 -0.25 -8.09
N ASN A 44 -8.12 0.39 -8.92
CA ASN A 44 -8.09 0.24 -10.38
C ASN A 44 -7.37 1.39 -11.12
N ASN A 45 -6.93 2.44 -10.42
CA ASN A 45 -6.40 3.65 -11.07
C ASN A 45 -5.16 4.24 -10.42
N ALA A 46 -4.85 3.94 -9.15
CA ALA A 46 -3.72 4.54 -8.43
C ALA A 46 -2.39 4.35 -9.18
N TYR A 47 -2.20 3.19 -9.82
CA TYR A 47 -0.98 2.87 -10.57
C TYR A 47 -0.71 3.84 -11.72
N LYS A 48 -1.77 4.37 -12.35
CA LYS A 48 -1.67 5.35 -13.45
C LYS A 48 -1.00 6.65 -13.01
N TYR A 49 -1.00 6.91 -11.71
CA TYR A 49 -0.42 8.10 -11.08
C TYR A 49 0.84 7.78 -10.27
N GLY A 50 1.39 6.56 -10.40
CA GLY A 50 2.60 6.12 -9.71
C GLY A 50 2.38 5.64 -8.27
N PHE A 51 1.13 5.39 -7.87
CA PHE A 51 0.78 4.90 -6.54
C PHE A 51 0.38 3.42 -6.57
N ILE A 52 0.77 2.70 -5.53
CA ILE A 52 0.34 1.31 -5.29
C ILE A 52 -0.37 1.20 -3.96
N LEU A 53 -1.29 0.24 -3.85
CA LEU A 53 -1.76 -0.22 -2.55
C LEU A 53 -0.61 -0.96 -1.86
N ARG A 54 -0.05 -0.39 -0.79
CA ARG A 54 1.18 -0.92 -0.17
C ARG A 54 0.96 -2.25 0.53
N TYR A 55 -0.22 -2.42 1.13
CA TYR A 55 -0.59 -3.58 1.95
C TYR A 55 -1.89 -4.22 1.45
N PRO A 56 -1.84 -5.03 0.37
CA PRO A 56 -3.00 -5.73 -0.19
C PRO A 56 -3.45 -6.94 0.64
N LYS A 57 -4.70 -7.38 0.42
CA LYS A 57 -5.27 -8.58 1.07
C LYS A 57 -4.48 -9.83 0.68
N ASN A 58 -4.37 -10.78 1.61
CA ASN A 58 -3.74 -12.09 1.39
C ASN A 58 -2.24 -12.02 1.04
N LYS A 59 -1.56 -10.92 1.40
CA LYS A 59 -0.13 -10.69 1.18
C LYS A 59 0.59 -10.33 2.48
N GLU A 60 -0.07 -10.51 3.63
CA GLU A 60 0.44 -10.21 4.97
C GLU A 60 1.71 -11.00 5.30
N SER A 61 1.83 -12.23 4.79
CA SER A 61 3.03 -13.06 4.95
C SER A 61 4.25 -12.52 4.20
N ILE A 62 4.04 -11.65 3.22
CA ILE A 62 5.09 -11.04 2.40
C ILE A 62 5.41 -9.64 2.94
N THR A 63 4.37 -8.81 3.14
CA THR A 63 4.55 -7.42 3.55
C THR A 63 4.81 -7.26 5.05
N GLY A 64 4.40 -8.23 5.86
CA GLY A 64 4.45 -8.17 7.33
C GLY A 64 3.34 -7.32 7.97
N TYR A 65 2.48 -6.67 7.18
CA TYR A 65 1.39 -5.82 7.64
C TYR A 65 0.05 -6.37 7.19
N LYS A 66 -0.99 -6.10 8.00
CA LYS A 66 -2.36 -6.48 7.64
C LYS A 66 -2.84 -5.67 6.44
N TYR A 67 -3.91 -6.14 5.81
CA TYR A 67 -4.58 -5.38 4.76
C TYR A 67 -4.98 -3.96 5.21
N GLU A 68 -4.48 -2.95 4.50
CA GLU A 68 -4.78 -1.54 4.75
C GLU A 68 -5.29 -0.87 3.47
N PRO A 69 -6.62 -0.85 3.25
CA PRO A 69 -7.21 -0.33 2.02
C PRO A 69 -6.92 1.15 1.76
N TRP A 70 -6.55 1.90 2.79
CA TRP A 70 -6.29 3.33 2.76
C TRP A 70 -4.83 3.70 2.48
N HIS A 71 -3.87 2.78 2.62
CA HIS A 71 -2.45 3.10 2.60
C HIS A 71 -1.83 2.93 1.21
N TYR A 72 -1.45 4.06 0.61
CA TYR A 72 -0.85 4.09 -0.73
C TYR A 72 0.59 4.62 -0.68
N ARG A 73 1.44 3.99 -1.50
CA ARG A 73 2.86 4.34 -1.62
C ARG A 73 3.17 4.80 -3.04
N TYR A 74 3.83 5.94 -3.17
CA TYR A 74 4.40 6.41 -4.42
C TYR A 74 5.69 5.67 -4.75
N VAL A 75 5.75 5.12 -5.97
CA VAL A 75 6.90 4.39 -6.52
C VAL A 75 7.25 4.82 -7.96
N GLY A 76 6.53 5.79 -8.52
CA GLY A 76 6.65 6.19 -9.92
C GLY A 76 5.77 5.36 -10.86
N ILE A 77 5.45 5.91 -12.03
CA ILE A 77 4.43 5.36 -12.95
C ILE A 77 4.83 3.98 -13.48
N ASP A 78 6.07 3.82 -13.96
CA ASP A 78 6.52 2.58 -14.58
C ASP A 78 6.50 1.41 -13.59
N ILE A 79 7.01 1.64 -12.37
CA ILE A 79 7.05 0.64 -11.30
C ILE A 79 5.64 0.30 -10.83
N ALA A 80 4.80 1.31 -10.59
CA ALA A 80 3.43 1.08 -10.13
C ALA A 80 2.60 0.30 -11.16
N THR A 81 2.78 0.61 -12.45
CA THR A 81 2.12 -0.09 -13.56
C THR A 81 2.56 -1.55 -13.61
N TYR A 82 3.87 -1.82 -13.54
CA TYR A 82 4.38 -3.18 -13.52
C TYR A 82 3.85 -3.99 -12.32
N ILE A 83 3.84 -3.38 -11.13
CA ILE A 83 3.31 -4.01 -9.92
C ILE A 83 1.81 -4.36 -10.09
N TYR A 84 1.03 -3.42 -10.63
CA TYR A 84 -0.40 -3.61 -10.85
C TYR A 84 -0.69 -4.73 -11.86
N GLU A 85 -0.05 -4.70 -13.03
CA GLU A 85 -0.28 -5.68 -14.10
C GLU A 85 0.13 -7.10 -13.70
N ASN A 86 1.12 -7.24 -12.80
CA ASN A 86 1.64 -8.53 -12.36
C ASN A 86 1.08 -8.97 -11.00
N ASN A 87 0.15 -8.22 -10.41
CA ASN A 87 -0.44 -8.49 -9.09
C ASN A 87 0.62 -8.74 -7.99
N LEU A 88 1.65 -7.88 -7.97
CA LEU A 88 2.76 -7.97 -7.03
C LEU A 88 2.57 -7.03 -5.83
N THR A 89 3.35 -7.28 -4.79
CA THR A 89 3.66 -6.30 -3.74
C THR A 89 4.91 -5.52 -4.11
N PHE A 90 5.16 -4.41 -3.41
CA PHE A 90 6.43 -3.68 -3.57
C PHE A 90 7.63 -4.54 -3.17
N ASP A 91 7.49 -5.36 -2.13
CA ASP A 91 8.54 -6.25 -1.63
C ASP A 91 8.91 -7.31 -2.68
N GLU A 92 7.92 -7.92 -3.34
CA GLU A 92 8.14 -8.84 -4.46
C GLU A 92 8.83 -8.16 -5.64
N TYR A 93 8.47 -6.91 -5.96
CA TYR A 93 9.14 -6.14 -7.01
C TYR A 93 10.61 -5.84 -6.63
N TYR A 94 10.84 -5.37 -5.41
CA TYR A 94 12.16 -4.98 -4.91
C TYR A 94 13.15 -6.15 -4.99
N ILE A 95 12.77 -7.33 -4.51
CA ILE A 95 13.61 -8.54 -4.55
C ILE A 95 13.95 -8.95 -6.00
N ARG A 96 13.02 -8.78 -6.94
CA ARG A 96 13.24 -9.18 -8.35
C ARG A 96 14.18 -8.26 -9.11
N PHE A 97 14.15 -6.96 -8.83
CA PHE A 97 14.74 -5.95 -9.71
C PHE A 97 15.75 -5.01 -9.07
N LEU A 98 15.69 -4.79 -7.76
CA LEU A 98 16.50 -3.77 -7.08
C LEU A 98 17.62 -4.36 -6.20
N ASP A 99 17.54 -5.64 -5.83
CA ASP A 99 18.55 -6.32 -5.00
C ASP A 99 19.62 -7.06 -5.85
N LYS A 100 20.11 -6.43 -6.93
CA LYS A 100 21.17 -6.99 -7.80
C LYS A 100 22.52 -6.31 -7.60
#